data_AF-A0A7S1XJT9-F1
#
_entry.id   AF-A0A7S1XJT9-F1
#
_cell.length_a   1.000
_cell.length_b   1.000
_cell.length_c   1.000
_cell.angle_alpha   90.00
_cell.angle_beta   90.00
_cell.angle_gamma   90.00
#
_symmetry.space_group_name_H-M   'P 1'
#
loop_
_entity.id
_entity.type
_entity.pdbx_description
1 polymer ?
#
loop_
_entity_poly.entity_id
_entity_poly.type
_entity_poly.pdbx_seq_one_letter_code
_entity_poly.pdbx_strand_id
1 'polypeptide(L)'
;EEEEDGAIRGLMEFLRSDAMNSGLEGINASGTRPSHEIVEFDEDGYANRERFVYVEEMDCIGCTHCAMTARNTFFMHPDHGRARAFRQDGDPEDLVQEAIDTCPVNCIYYVPFSDLVVLEREREKQVINNFARLVGSEFGSTRATSQASVMRSTEMRCENCPSRGCAKCPLYGVGENPMYAKRMEKVRQRRERRRQLRSRDVLRGADLEDSGDDGARGKRVIL
;
A
#
# COMPACT_ATOMS: atom_id res chain seq x y z
N GLU A 1 26.15 26.17 -27.32
CA GLU A 1 25.32 25.11 -26.73
C GLU A 1 26.03 24.46 -25.54
N GLU A 2 27.25 23.91 -25.67
CA GLU A 2 27.97 23.28 -24.53
C GLU A 2 28.32 24.24 -23.35
N GLU A 3 28.44 25.54 -23.60
CA GLU A 3 28.84 26.55 -22.58
C GLU A 3 27.67 26.99 -21.69
N GLU A 4 26.43 26.98 -22.22
CA GLU A 4 25.22 27.29 -21.45
C GLU A 4 24.84 26.14 -20.49
N ASP A 5 25.05 24.90 -20.92
CA ASP A 5 24.85 23.71 -20.08
C ASP A 5 25.80 23.69 -18.88
N GLY A 6 27.05 24.14 -19.06
CA GLY A 6 28.03 24.28 -17.98
C GLY A 6 27.62 25.33 -16.95
N ALA A 7 27.08 26.46 -17.40
CA ALA A 7 26.59 27.53 -16.53
C ALA A 7 25.33 27.12 -15.75
N ILE A 8 24.39 26.41 -16.38
CA ILE A 8 23.19 25.86 -15.72
C ILE A 8 23.59 24.78 -14.72
N ARG A 9 24.56 23.93 -15.05
CA ARG A 9 25.09 22.90 -14.15
C ARG A 9 25.79 23.52 -12.94
N GLY A 10 26.61 24.55 -13.16
CA GLY A 10 27.27 25.30 -12.10
C GLY A 10 26.28 26.05 -11.19
N LEU A 11 25.21 26.60 -11.77
CA LEU A 11 24.13 27.22 -11.01
C LEU A 11 23.34 26.19 -10.19
N MET A 12 23.03 25.04 -10.77
CA MET A 12 22.37 23.91 -10.07
C MET A 12 23.25 23.31 -8.96
N GLU A 13 24.57 23.32 -9.13
CA GLU A 13 25.52 22.89 -8.12
C GLU A 13 25.65 23.91 -6.99
N PHE A 14 25.70 25.20 -7.34
CA PHE A 14 25.66 26.30 -6.37
C PHE A 14 24.36 26.32 -5.56
N LEU A 15 23.19 26.19 -6.20
CA LEU A 15 21.90 26.12 -5.51
C LEU A 15 21.78 24.87 -4.60
N ARG A 16 22.38 23.74 -5.01
CA ARG A 16 22.49 22.55 -4.15
C ARG A 16 23.39 22.80 -2.94
N SER A 17 24.53 23.47 -3.12
CA SER A 17 25.42 23.85 -2.02
C SER A 17 24.80 24.87 -1.08
N ASP A 18 24.00 25.82 -1.60
CA ASP A 18 23.35 26.86 -0.79
C ASP A 18 22.14 26.30 -0.02
N ALA A 19 21.39 25.36 -0.59
CA ALA A 19 20.38 24.58 0.14
C ALA A 19 21.00 23.76 1.30
N MET A 20 22.22 23.25 1.10
CA MET A 20 22.97 22.54 2.15
C MET A 20 23.53 23.48 3.23
N ASN A 21 23.90 24.72 2.87
CA ASN A 21 24.50 25.72 3.79
C ASN A 21 23.49 26.63 4.51
N SER A 22 22.23 26.68 4.06
CA SER A 22 21.22 27.63 4.56
C SER A 22 20.49 27.20 5.85
N GLY A 23 20.91 26.13 6.52
CA GLY A 23 20.25 25.65 7.75
C GLY A 23 18.85 25.09 7.51
N LEU A 24 18.49 24.77 6.26
CA LEU A 24 17.29 24.03 5.86
C LEU A 24 17.46 22.52 6.10
N GLU A 25 17.98 22.11 7.27
CA GLU A 25 18.31 20.70 7.58
C GLU A 25 17.12 19.72 7.47
N GLY A 26 15.89 20.23 7.30
CA GLY A 26 14.68 19.42 7.08
C GLY A 26 14.08 19.47 5.67
N ILE A 27 14.57 20.31 4.75
CA ILE A 27 13.94 20.45 3.42
C ILE A 27 14.72 19.64 2.39
N ASN A 28 14.21 18.45 2.05
CA ASN A 28 14.74 17.63 0.96
C ASN A 28 14.37 18.21 -0.42
N ALA A 29 14.59 19.51 -0.64
CA ALA A 29 14.11 20.28 -1.80
C ALA A 29 14.57 19.72 -3.16
N SER A 30 15.61 18.87 -3.17
CA SER A 30 16.18 18.27 -4.38
C SER A 30 16.21 16.75 -4.38
N GLY A 31 15.54 16.09 -3.42
CA GLY A 31 15.58 14.62 -3.31
C GLY A 31 16.99 14.07 -3.09
N THR A 32 17.89 14.87 -2.51
CA THR A 32 19.30 14.53 -2.29
C THR A 32 19.46 13.42 -1.26
N ARG A 33 18.52 13.34 -0.31
CA ARG A 33 18.49 12.29 0.71
C ARG A 33 17.39 11.27 0.43
N PRO A 34 17.60 9.98 0.75
CA PRO A 34 16.57 8.97 0.74
C PRO A 34 15.37 9.37 1.60
N SER A 35 14.16 9.02 1.17
CA SER A 35 12.93 9.48 1.83
C SER A 35 12.79 8.97 3.28
N HIS A 36 13.36 7.80 3.57
CA HIS A 36 13.33 7.19 4.89
C HIS A 36 14.17 7.93 5.95
N GLU A 37 15.14 8.74 5.55
CA GLU A 37 16.01 9.48 6.49
C GLU A 37 15.39 10.79 7.00
N ILE A 38 14.35 11.27 6.32
CA ILE A 38 13.70 12.56 6.60
C ILE A 38 12.43 12.37 7.41
N VAL A 39 11.99 11.12 7.61
CA VAL A 39 10.82 10.82 8.42
C VAL A 39 11.06 11.27 9.85
N GLU A 40 10.17 12.13 10.34
CA GLU A 40 10.19 12.59 11.72
C GLU A 40 9.58 11.53 12.63
N PHE A 41 10.22 11.34 13.78
CA PHE A 41 9.78 10.44 14.84
C PHE A 41 9.42 11.25 16.08
N ASP A 42 8.32 10.88 16.71
CA ASP A 42 7.90 11.43 18.00
C ASP A 42 8.84 10.96 19.12
N GLU A 43 8.72 11.58 20.31
CA GLU A 43 9.54 11.26 21.49
C GLU A 43 9.44 9.78 21.91
N ASP A 44 8.31 9.14 21.62
CA ASP A 44 8.03 7.73 21.88
C ASP A 44 8.59 6.78 20.80
N GLY A 45 9.26 7.31 19.77
CA GLY A 45 9.86 6.54 18.68
C GLY A 45 8.88 6.05 17.60
N TYR A 46 7.65 6.56 17.60
CA TYR A 46 6.69 6.34 16.53
C TYR A 46 6.92 7.34 15.40
N ALA A 47 6.81 6.87 14.15
CA ALA A 47 6.88 7.78 13.01
C ALA A 47 5.61 8.64 12.95
N ASN A 48 5.73 9.86 12.44
CA ASN A 48 4.61 10.81 12.33
C ASN A 48 3.41 10.35 11.46
N ARG A 49 3.49 9.14 10.86
CA ARG A 49 2.47 8.54 9.99
C ARG A 49 2.52 7.01 10.08
N GLU A 50 1.37 6.40 9.84
CA GLU A 50 1.24 4.94 9.77
C GLU A 50 1.75 4.35 8.44
N ARG A 51 1.75 5.15 7.36
CA ARG A 51 2.01 4.70 5.99
C ARG A 51 2.96 5.64 5.28
N PHE A 52 3.83 5.05 4.46
CA PHE A 52 4.80 5.76 3.65
C PHE A 52 4.61 5.39 2.20
N VAL A 53 5.01 6.27 1.30
CA VAL A 53 4.88 6.10 -0.14
C VAL A 53 6.24 5.77 -0.75
N TYR A 54 6.25 4.79 -1.63
CA TYR A 54 7.42 4.38 -2.39
C TYR A 54 7.10 4.25 -3.87
N VAL A 55 8.03 4.67 -4.73
CA VAL A 55 7.90 4.53 -6.19
C VAL A 55 8.88 3.50 -6.70
N GLU A 56 8.40 2.49 -7.41
CA GLU A 56 9.25 1.47 -8.05
C GLU A 56 9.79 2.02 -9.38
N GLU A 57 11.07 2.40 -9.39
CA GLU A 57 11.71 3.06 -10.54
C GLU A 57 11.88 2.17 -11.78
N MET A 58 11.96 0.86 -11.56
CA MET A 58 12.08 -0.12 -12.63
C MET A 58 10.80 -0.21 -13.48
N ASP A 59 9.64 -0.04 -12.85
CA ASP A 59 8.34 -0.12 -13.49
C ASP A 59 7.81 1.27 -13.90
N CYS A 60 8.29 2.33 -13.25
CA CYS A 60 7.90 3.69 -13.56
C CYS A 60 8.26 4.05 -15.02
N ILE A 61 7.27 4.53 -15.77
CA ILE A 61 7.47 4.92 -17.17
C ILE A 61 7.85 6.38 -17.39
N GLY A 62 7.87 7.19 -16.32
CA GLY A 62 8.19 8.61 -16.40
C GLY A 62 7.08 9.50 -16.96
N CYS A 63 5.80 9.17 -16.72
CA CYS A 63 4.66 9.95 -17.22
C CYS A 63 4.43 11.32 -16.55
N THR A 64 5.24 11.66 -15.55
CA THR A 64 5.27 12.93 -14.77
C THR A 64 3.99 13.32 -14.03
N HIS A 65 2.89 12.58 -14.16
CA HIS A 65 1.61 12.96 -13.59
C HIS A 65 1.65 13.07 -12.05
N CYS A 66 2.25 12.09 -11.36
CA CYS A 66 2.42 12.12 -9.91
C CYS A 66 3.17 13.36 -9.41
N ALA A 67 4.26 13.75 -10.10
CA ALA A 67 5.04 14.94 -9.77
C ALA A 67 4.29 16.25 -10.07
N MET A 68 3.26 16.25 -10.92
CA MET A 68 2.41 17.41 -11.16
C MET A 68 1.28 17.54 -10.13
N THR A 69 0.70 16.40 -9.75
CA THR A 69 -0.41 16.34 -8.77
C THR A 69 0.07 16.61 -7.35
N ALA A 70 1.14 15.93 -6.91
CA ALA A 70 1.72 16.05 -5.58
C ALA A 70 3.20 16.44 -5.67
N ARG A 71 3.42 17.75 -5.92
CA ARG A 71 4.73 18.37 -6.20
C ARG A 71 5.70 18.37 -5.02
N ASN A 72 5.18 18.32 -3.80
CA ASN A 72 6.00 18.34 -2.59
C ASN A 72 6.32 16.93 -2.10
N THR A 73 5.63 15.90 -2.59
CA THR A 73 5.87 14.48 -2.26
C THR A 73 6.71 13.79 -3.33
N PHE A 74 6.40 14.02 -4.61
CA PHE A 74 7.05 13.36 -5.75
C PHE A 74 7.86 14.32 -6.61
N PHE A 75 8.96 13.82 -7.15
CA PHE A 75 9.75 14.51 -8.16
C PHE A 75 10.20 13.57 -9.27
N MET A 76 10.60 14.14 -10.40
CA MET A 76 11.20 13.39 -11.50
C MET A 76 12.71 13.41 -11.37
N HIS A 77 13.31 12.24 -11.22
CA HIS A 77 14.76 12.09 -11.15
C HIS A 77 15.38 12.39 -12.53
N PRO A 78 16.36 13.32 -12.61
CA PRO A 78 16.89 13.80 -13.89
C PRO A 78 17.65 12.72 -14.66
N ASP A 79 18.37 11.83 -13.99
CA ASP A 79 19.28 10.88 -14.66
C ASP A 79 18.55 9.76 -15.43
N HIS A 80 17.33 9.41 -15.00
CA HIS A 80 16.60 8.27 -15.55
C HIS A 80 15.16 8.61 -15.98
N GLY A 81 14.69 9.83 -15.72
CA GLY A 81 13.32 10.24 -16.01
C GLY A 81 12.30 9.38 -15.25
N ARG A 82 12.62 9.01 -14.00
CA ARG A 82 11.78 8.17 -13.14
C ARG A 82 11.25 8.99 -11.97
N ALA A 83 10.02 8.73 -11.57
CA ALA A 83 9.44 9.38 -10.42
C ALA A 83 10.05 8.81 -9.12
N ARG A 84 10.22 9.67 -8.12
CA ARG A 84 10.70 9.34 -6.78
C ARG A 84 9.84 10.05 -5.75
N ALA A 85 9.52 9.34 -4.67
CA ALA A 85 9.00 9.97 -3.45
C ALA A 85 10.19 10.49 -2.63
N PHE A 86 10.28 11.81 -2.44
CA PHE A 86 11.41 12.43 -1.75
C PHE A 86 11.06 12.95 -0.37
N ARG A 87 9.79 13.27 -0.16
CA ARG A 87 9.23 13.66 1.12
C ARG A 87 7.96 12.89 1.35
N GLN A 88 7.83 12.38 2.56
CA GLN A 88 6.66 11.64 2.98
C GLN A 88 5.55 12.58 3.45
N ASP A 89 5.92 13.81 3.80
CA ASP A 89 5.14 14.86 4.45
C ASP A 89 4.88 16.11 3.63
N GLY A 90 5.14 16.05 2.33
CA GLY A 90 5.06 17.22 1.46
C GLY A 90 3.64 17.68 1.16
N ASP A 91 2.74 16.75 0.83
CA ASP A 91 1.38 17.03 0.36
C ASP A 91 0.32 16.33 1.23
N PRO A 92 -0.95 16.81 1.21
CA PRO A 92 -2.05 16.12 1.86
C PRO A 92 -2.30 14.73 1.23
N GLU A 93 -2.78 13.81 2.06
CA GLU A 93 -3.05 12.41 1.69
C GLU A 93 -3.96 12.29 0.46
N ASP A 94 -4.94 13.18 0.30
CA ASP A 94 -5.87 13.15 -0.83
C ASP A 94 -5.16 13.33 -2.19
N LEU A 95 -4.17 14.22 -2.27
CA LEU A 95 -3.40 14.43 -3.50
C LEU A 95 -2.43 13.28 -3.77
N VAL A 96 -1.88 12.70 -2.70
CA VAL A 96 -1.02 11.51 -2.80
C VAL A 96 -1.83 10.32 -3.31
N GLN A 97 -3.04 10.12 -2.79
CA GLN A 97 -3.94 9.07 -3.26
C GLN A 97 -4.37 9.30 -4.72
N GLU A 98 -4.66 10.54 -5.12
CA GLU A 98 -4.94 10.88 -6.52
C GLU A 98 -3.76 10.53 -7.42
N ALA A 99 -2.53 10.86 -7.03
CA ALA A 99 -1.32 10.52 -7.78
C ALA A 99 -1.10 9.00 -7.92
N ILE A 100 -1.50 8.23 -6.90
CA ILE A 100 -1.45 6.76 -6.94
C ILE A 100 -2.50 6.22 -7.92
N ASP A 101 -3.75 6.65 -7.80
CA ASP A 101 -4.89 6.13 -8.57
C ASP A 101 -4.79 6.44 -10.08
N THR A 102 -4.08 7.51 -10.42
CA THR A 102 -3.89 7.99 -11.80
C THR A 102 -2.65 7.43 -12.47
N CYS A 103 -1.83 6.64 -11.76
CA CYS A 103 -0.59 6.12 -12.31
C CYS A 103 -0.87 5.07 -13.40
N PRO A 104 -0.47 5.28 -14.67
CA PRO A 104 -0.85 4.39 -15.78
C PRO A 104 -0.23 2.99 -15.70
N VAL A 105 0.80 2.81 -14.89
CA VAL A 105 1.51 1.53 -14.70
C VAL A 105 1.48 1.05 -13.25
N ASN A 106 0.75 1.76 -12.37
CA ASN A 106 0.59 1.43 -10.96
C ASN A 106 1.95 1.09 -10.29
N CYS A 107 2.89 2.04 -10.33
CA CYS A 107 4.24 1.86 -9.80
C CYS A 107 4.46 2.58 -8.45
N ILE A 108 3.38 3.04 -7.79
CA ILE A 108 3.43 3.84 -6.56
C ILE A 108 2.70 3.08 -5.46
N TYR A 109 3.42 2.74 -4.40
CA TYR A 109 2.93 1.84 -3.37
C TYR A 109 2.99 2.48 -1.99
N TYR A 110 2.00 2.19 -1.17
CA TYR A 110 2.13 2.39 0.27
C TYR A 110 2.89 1.23 0.92
N VAL A 111 3.82 1.57 1.81
CA VAL A 111 4.70 0.64 2.50
C VAL A 111 4.83 1.02 3.98
N PRO A 112 5.04 0.04 4.88
CA PRO A 112 5.43 0.33 6.26
C PRO A 112 6.87 0.87 6.30
N PHE A 113 7.20 1.62 7.35
CA PHE A 113 8.53 2.25 7.48
C PHE A 113 9.69 1.24 7.35
N SER A 114 9.55 0.04 7.93
CA SER A 114 10.57 -1.00 7.85
C SER A 114 10.86 -1.44 6.41
N ASP A 115 9.82 -1.52 5.57
CA ASP A 115 9.97 -1.88 4.16
C ASP A 115 10.49 -0.70 3.36
N LEU A 116 10.12 0.55 3.70
CA LEU A 116 10.66 1.75 3.05
C LEU A 116 12.19 1.80 3.16
N VAL A 117 12.75 1.57 4.35
CA VAL A 117 14.20 1.54 4.57
C VAL A 117 14.88 0.49 3.67
N VAL A 118 14.27 -0.69 3.53
CA VAL A 118 14.80 -1.77 2.70
C VAL A 118 14.74 -1.39 1.22
N LEU A 119 13.60 -0.90 0.75
CA LEU A 119 13.38 -0.54 -0.65
C LEU A 119 14.30 0.59 -1.11
N GLU A 120 14.48 1.62 -0.28
CA GLU A 120 15.38 2.74 -0.57
C GLU A 120 16.85 2.28 -0.69
N ARG A 121 17.28 1.34 0.16
CA ARG A 121 18.64 0.73 0.11
C ARG A 121 18.83 -0.21 -1.08
N GLU A 122 17.77 -0.91 -1.49
CA GLU A 122 17.80 -1.79 -2.65
C GLU A 122 17.83 -0.98 -3.95
N ARG A 123 17.08 0.11 -4.00
CA ARG A 123 17.05 1.05 -5.12
C ARG A 123 18.43 1.60 -5.48
N GLU A 124 19.27 1.94 -4.51
CA GLU A 124 20.63 2.42 -4.76
C GLU A 124 21.48 1.44 -5.59
N LYS A 125 21.13 0.15 -5.55
CA LYS A 125 21.82 -0.92 -6.30
C LYS A 125 21.15 -1.24 -7.63
N GLN A 126 19.97 -0.68 -7.89
CA GLN A 126 19.22 -0.93 -9.13
C GLN A 126 19.86 -0.16 -10.28
N VAL A 127 20.08 -0.87 -11.40
CA VAL A 127 20.59 -0.27 -12.63
C VAL A 127 19.44 -0.15 -13.62
N ILE A 128 19.03 1.08 -13.92
CA ILE A 128 17.92 1.35 -14.82
C ILE A 128 18.43 1.38 -16.27
N ASN A 129 18.09 0.35 -17.04
CA ASN A 129 18.43 0.30 -18.46
C ASN A 129 17.37 1.00 -19.32
N ASN A 130 17.54 2.30 -19.54
CA ASN A 130 16.64 3.09 -20.38
C ASN A 130 16.60 2.59 -21.84
N PHE A 131 17.69 2.00 -22.33
CA PHE A 131 17.79 1.51 -23.70
C PHE A 131 16.95 0.24 -23.93
N ALA A 132 16.86 -0.65 -22.94
CA ALA A 132 16.06 -1.88 -23.02
C ALA A 132 14.59 -1.62 -23.39
N ARG A 133 14.04 -0.47 -23.00
CA ARG A 133 12.67 -0.06 -23.33
C ARG A 133 12.49 0.35 -24.80
N LEU A 134 13.52 0.92 -25.43
CA LEU A 134 13.45 1.40 -26.82
C LEU A 134 13.53 0.26 -27.84
N VAL A 135 14.18 -0.85 -27.47
CA VAL A 135 14.43 -1.98 -28.39
C VAL A 135 13.39 -3.09 -28.30
N GLY A 136 12.25 -2.86 -27.64
CA GLY A 136 11.15 -3.82 -27.57
C GLY A 136 11.55 -5.18 -26.97
N SER A 137 12.57 -5.20 -26.10
CA SER A 137 13.05 -6.47 -25.54
C SER A 137 12.01 -7.05 -24.59
N GLU A 138 11.56 -8.27 -24.86
CA GLU A 138 10.76 -9.12 -23.95
C GLU A 138 11.52 -9.52 -22.69
N PHE A 139 12.76 -9.03 -22.50
CA PHE A 139 13.41 -9.00 -21.20
C PHE A 139 12.74 -7.92 -20.35
N GLY A 140 11.51 -8.22 -19.90
CA GLY A 140 10.95 -7.57 -18.74
C GLY A 140 12.01 -7.59 -17.65
N SER A 141 12.25 -6.43 -17.01
CA SER A 141 13.09 -6.33 -15.83
C SER A 141 12.86 -7.56 -14.98
N THR A 142 13.87 -8.44 -14.86
CA THR A 142 13.82 -9.52 -13.89
C THR A 142 13.73 -8.81 -12.56
N ARG A 143 12.50 -8.68 -12.04
CA ARG A 143 12.24 -8.00 -10.78
C ARG A 143 13.15 -8.64 -9.75
N ALA A 144 14.16 -7.89 -9.31
CA ALA A 144 15.05 -8.35 -8.27
C ALA A 144 14.17 -8.77 -7.09
N THR A 145 14.44 -9.93 -6.51
CA THR A 145 13.74 -10.37 -5.30
C THR A 145 14.14 -9.44 -4.17
N SER A 146 13.35 -8.40 -3.95
CA SER A 146 13.49 -7.45 -2.85
C SER A 146 13.36 -8.16 -1.51
N GLN A 147 13.99 -7.65 -0.47
CA GLN A 147 13.81 -8.11 0.91
C GLN A 147 12.59 -7.47 1.60
N ALA A 148 11.93 -6.51 0.96
CA ALA A 148 10.71 -5.89 1.49
C ALA A 148 9.53 -6.87 1.50
N SER A 149 8.77 -6.89 2.58
CA SER A 149 7.62 -7.79 2.75
C SER A 149 6.55 -7.56 1.67
N VAL A 150 6.26 -6.29 1.36
CA VAL A 150 5.28 -5.86 0.35
C VAL A 150 5.60 -6.41 -1.05
N MET A 151 6.87 -6.65 -1.35
CA MET A 151 7.34 -7.00 -2.69
C MET A 151 7.66 -8.48 -2.87
N ARG A 152 7.90 -9.23 -1.78
CA ARG A 152 8.14 -10.69 -1.78
C ARG A 152 6.87 -11.55 -1.81
N SER A 153 5.72 -11.02 -1.37
CA SER A 153 4.53 -11.85 -1.30
C SER A 153 4.05 -12.22 -2.70
N THR A 154 3.92 -13.52 -2.98
CA THR A 154 3.25 -14.07 -4.17
C THR A 154 1.75 -13.74 -4.20
N GLU A 155 1.23 -13.13 -3.13
CA GLU A 155 -0.12 -12.57 -3.01
C GLU A 155 -0.22 -11.26 -3.82
N MET A 156 -1.34 -11.02 -4.50
CA MET A 156 -1.52 -9.81 -5.33
C MET A 156 -1.16 -8.53 -4.56
N ARG A 157 -0.24 -7.74 -5.12
CA ARG A 157 0.12 -6.39 -4.63
C ARG A 157 -1.16 -5.56 -4.55
N CYS A 158 -1.24 -4.69 -3.54
CA CYS A 158 -2.46 -4.04 -3.03
C CYS A 158 -3.35 -3.36 -4.10
N GLU A 159 -2.80 -3.01 -5.25
CA GLU A 159 -3.44 -2.25 -6.33
C GLU A 159 -4.51 -3.01 -7.12
N ASN A 160 -4.70 -4.31 -6.86
CA ASN A 160 -5.85 -5.05 -7.39
C ASN A 160 -6.75 -5.64 -6.28
N CYS A 161 -6.94 -4.92 -5.17
CA CYS A 161 -7.88 -5.35 -4.12
C CYS A 161 -9.31 -4.88 -4.48
N PRO A 162 -10.20 -5.74 -5.02
CA PRO A 162 -11.50 -5.33 -5.53
C PRO A 162 -12.51 -5.26 -4.39
N SER A 163 -12.24 -4.44 -3.36
CA SER A 163 -13.15 -4.15 -2.24
C SER A 163 -13.38 -5.28 -1.20
N ARG A 164 -12.37 -6.10 -0.86
CA ARG A 164 -12.54 -7.18 0.15
C ARG A 164 -11.63 -7.20 1.38
N GLY A 165 -10.49 -6.49 1.43
CA GLY A 165 -9.60 -6.46 2.60
C GLY A 165 -8.96 -7.82 2.93
N CYS A 166 -7.63 -7.87 3.00
CA CYS A 166 -6.87 -9.09 3.31
C CYS A 166 -6.61 -9.22 4.81
N ALA A 167 -6.49 -10.46 5.30
CA ALA A 167 -6.16 -10.76 6.70
C ALA A 167 -4.73 -10.35 7.05
N LYS A 168 -3.81 -10.45 6.10
CA LYS A 168 -2.43 -10.00 6.24
C LYS A 168 -2.25 -8.79 5.33
N CYS A 169 -2.88 -7.69 5.68
CA CYS A 169 -2.76 -6.48 4.88
C CYS A 169 -1.41 -5.83 5.23
N PRO A 170 -0.48 -5.64 4.28
CA PRO A 170 0.81 -5.02 4.57
C PRO A 170 0.66 -3.57 5.07
N LEU A 171 -0.52 -2.96 4.89
CA LEU A 171 -0.85 -1.59 5.26
C LEU A 171 -1.40 -1.43 6.69
N TYR A 172 -1.95 -2.49 7.29
CA TYR A 172 -2.65 -2.46 8.58
C TYR A 172 -2.28 -3.67 9.44
N GLY A 173 -1.11 -4.25 9.26
CA GLY A 173 -0.73 -5.49 9.96
C GLY A 173 -1.68 -6.68 9.72
N VAL A 174 -1.50 -7.72 10.54
CA VAL A 174 -2.32 -8.95 10.44
C VAL A 174 -3.66 -8.74 11.15
N GLY A 175 -4.69 -8.41 10.39
CA GLY A 175 -6.10 -8.43 10.81
C GLY A 175 -6.70 -7.06 11.09
N GLU A 176 -5.90 -5.99 11.05
CA GLU A 176 -6.36 -4.64 11.45
C GLU A 176 -6.89 -3.83 10.27
N ASN A 177 -6.88 -4.39 9.06
CA ASN A 177 -7.49 -3.73 7.91
C ASN A 177 -9.00 -3.48 8.18
N PRO A 178 -9.49 -2.23 8.11
CA PRO A 178 -10.87 -1.90 8.47
C PRO A 178 -11.90 -2.58 7.56
N MET A 179 -11.57 -2.85 6.30
CA MET A 179 -12.42 -3.59 5.38
C MET A 179 -12.42 -5.10 5.70
N TYR A 180 -11.28 -5.63 6.15
CA TYR A 180 -11.17 -6.99 6.66
C TYR A 180 -12.01 -7.17 7.93
N ALA A 181 -11.87 -6.26 8.91
CA ALA A 181 -12.61 -6.27 10.17
C ALA A 181 -14.13 -6.21 9.95
N LYS A 182 -14.62 -5.25 9.13
CA LYS A 182 -16.04 -5.12 8.77
C LYS A 182 -16.60 -6.40 8.14
N ARG A 183 -15.81 -7.10 7.34
CA ARG A 183 -16.21 -8.38 6.72
C ARG A 183 -16.28 -9.51 7.74
N MET A 184 -15.28 -9.64 8.61
CA MET A 184 -15.26 -10.65 9.67
C MET A 184 -16.44 -10.47 10.64
N GLU A 185 -16.79 -9.22 10.95
CA GLU A 185 -17.97 -8.89 11.75
C GLU A 185 -19.28 -9.31 11.07
N LYS A 186 -19.45 -9.03 9.77
CA LYS A 186 -20.61 -9.54 9.00
C LYS A 186 -20.71 -11.06 9.01
N VAL A 187 -19.58 -11.77 8.96
CA VAL A 187 -19.54 -13.24 9.06
C VAL A 187 -19.94 -13.71 10.47
N ARG A 188 -19.46 -13.04 11.52
CA ARG A 188 -19.83 -13.30 12.92
C ARG A 188 -21.33 -13.15 13.13
N GLN A 189 -21.92 -12.05 12.67
CA GLN A 189 -23.37 -11.79 12.72
C GLN A 189 -24.18 -12.85 11.97
N ARG A 190 -23.73 -13.30 10.79
CA ARG A 190 -24.39 -14.39 10.05
C ARG A 190 -24.33 -15.72 10.82
N ARG A 191 -23.22 -16.02 11.50
CA ARG A 191 -23.06 -17.24 12.33
C ARG A 191 -23.96 -17.19 13.56
N GLU A 192 -24.02 -16.05 14.26
CA GLU A 192 -24.90 -15.84 15.41
C GLU A 192 -26.38 -15.95 15.02
N ARG A 193 -26.79 -15.31 13.92
CA ARG A 193 -28.16 -15.44 13.40
C ARG A 193 -28.52 -16.89 13.07
N ARG A 194 -27.61 -17.67 12.46
CA ARG A 194 -27.82 -19.11 12.22
C ARG A 194 -27.92 -19.92 13.51
N ARG A 195 -27.13 -19.60 14.53
CA ARG A 195 -27.22 -20.22 15.87
C ARG A 195 -28.55 -19.90 16.55
N GLN A 196 -29.00 -18.65 16.49
CA GLN A 196 -30.29 -18.22 17.04
C GLN A 196 -31.46 -18.89 16.33
N LEU A 197 -31.43 -19.00 15.00
CA LEU A 197 -32.44 -19.75 14.24
C LEU A 197 -32.49 -21.22 14.66
N ARG A 198 -31.33 -21.90 14.71
CA ARG A 198 -31.25 -23.27 15.21
C ARG A 198 -31.77 -23.41 16.65
N SER A 199 -31.46 -22.46 17.53
CA SER A 199 -31.97 -22.46 18.90
C SER A 199 -33.48 -22.24 18.96
N ARG A 200 -34.03 -21.38 18.09
CA ARG A 200 -35.48 -21.17 17.96
C ARG A 200 -36.19 -22.39 17.39
N ASP A 201 -35.59 -23.06 16.41
CA ASP A 201 -36.14 -24.27 15.80
C ASP A 201 -36.14 -25.43 16.81
N VAL A 202 -35.12 -25.52 17.67
CA VAL A 202 -35.07 -26.49 18.78
C VAL A 202 -36.15 -26.20 19.83
N LEU A 203 -36.36 -24.93 20.21
CA LEU A 203 -37.44 -24.56 21.15
C LEU A 203 -38.83 -24.83 20.56
N ARG A 204 -39.07 -24.46 19.28
CA ARG A 204 -40.33 -24.76 18.59
C ARG A 204 -40.57 -26.26 18.41
N GLY A 205 -39.51 -27.06 18.26
CA GLY A 205 -39.59 -28.52 18.25
C GLY A 205 -39.96 -29.10 19.61
N ALA A 206 -39.41 -28.56 20.69
CA ALA A 206 -39.75 -28.95 22.06
C ALA A 206 -41.21 -28.60 22.43
N ASP A 207 -41.75 -27.48 21.94
CA ASP A 207 -43.14 -27.08 22.18
C ASP A 207 -44.17 -27.95 21.43
N LEU A 208 -43.78 -28.61 20.32
CA LEU A 208 -44.64 -29.50 19.54
C LEU A 208 -44.68 -30.93 20.10
N GLU A 209 -43.64 -31.37 20.81
CA GLU A 209 -43.59 -32.69 21.43
C GLU A 209 -44.34 -32.75 22.78
N ASP A 210 -44.65 -31.61 23.40
CA ASP A 210 -45.37 -31.52 24.70
C ASP A 210 -46.90 -31.35 24.56
N SER A 211 -47.44 -31.46 23.33
CA SER A 211 -48.90 -31.33 23.06
C SER A 211 -49.57 -32.63 22.57
N GLY A 212 -48.88 -33.77 22.69
CA GLY A 212 -49.36 -35.10 22.30
C GLY A 212 -49.90 -35.96 23.45
N ASP A 213 -51.07 -35.56 23.98
CA ASP A 213 -52.17 -36.36 24.56
C ASP A 213 -51.89 -37.67 25.33
N ASP A 214 -52.18 -37.60 26.65
CA ASP A 214 -52.41 -38.72 27.55
C ASP A 214 -53.73 -39.47 27.21
N GLY A 215 -53.58 -40.67 26.64
CA GLY A 215 -54.35 -41.86 27.03
C GLY A 215 -55.82 -42.03 26.57
N ALA A 216 -56.06 -43.04 25.73
CA ALA A 216 -57.31 -43.83 25.80
C ALA A 216 -57.16 -45.25 25.21
N ARG A 217 -57.68 -46.21 25.97
CA ARG A 217 -57.76 -47.66 25.71
C ARG A 217 -58.66 -48.00 24.52
N GLY A 218 -58.33 -49.05 23.77
CA GLY A 218 -59.29 -49.74 22.88
C GLY A 218 -58.72 -51.01 22.23
N LYS A 219 -59.28 -52.17 22.58
CA LYS A 219 -58.93 -53.51 22.03
C LYS A 219 -59.57 -53.76 20.65
N ARG A 220 -59.05 -54.81 19.97
CA ARG A 220 -59.65 -55.67 18.89
C ARG A 220 -59.47 -55.16 17.44
N VAL A 221 -59.29 -55.98 16.40
CA VAL A 221 -59.30 -57.44 16.18
C VAL A 221 -58.60 -57.73 14.84
N ILE A 222 -58.04 -58.93 14.71
CA ILE A 222 -57.51 -59.55 13.47
C ILE A 222 -58.62 -59.64 12.42
N LEU A 223 -58.34 -59.22 11.17
CA LEU A 223 -58.64 -59.94 9.93
C LEU A 223 -57.68 -59.45 8.84
#